data_AF-A0A060SDA2-F1
#
_entry.id   AF-A0A060SDA2-F1
#
_cell.length_a   1.000
_cell.length_b   1.000
_cell.length_c   1.000
_cell.angle_alpha   90.00
_cell.angle_beta   90.00
_cell.angle_gamma   90.00
#
_symmetry.space_group_name_H-M   'P 1'
#
loop_
_entity.id
_entity.type
_entity.pdbx_description
1 polymer ?
#
loop_
_entity_poly.entity_id
_entity_poly.type
_entity_poly.pdbx_seq_one_letter_code
_entity_poly.pdbx_strand_id
1 'polypeptide(L)'
;MWNRSRFPMWGSLLLRSKLRIYLRGIASRGRDIWTQWREEEQHEAGVHALDALTLRVWLQFLEDEGAAEDVAEVLWTAYPVDSYSDRMIRVVDFLAVGDAPEDLQRHRLLYLSLMDVWQYGREQARTASGVVATLLRFVDHCGTPRVLHIADLLGHIAYLGILYHYLNWPPYLEPIRVFDTRRALLMTYTLSKLMRPWSSATAPPFLALFAFVICLPYAPAPNTFTFFLLLTTFCWEILLLHFSVLPSPLLLFRPDWILPFAVLARRSVAKLFSPTAFFVPALIACLLMLQFAMLDRPQVLFTTLHSAAPTDSLVAYFSLFTTFLLFLMCAFTYSVLVHPFLATLQGTPATRSPWDRYTEAVGLEARRTFVHAVVTYATPYYFPPPVNLAQILLVRVPQIVLQAMGKRGNGARLLTLVQRVLWRLIVGPAAVLLSGFWLWYLHPDN
;
A
#
# COMPACT_ATOMS: atom_id res chain seq x y z
N MET A 1 -9.03 0.93 -38.24
CA MET A 1 -10.26 1.70 -37.94
C MET A 1 -11.15 0.80 -37.08
N TRP A 2 -11.01 0.89 -35.76
CA TRP A 2 -11.82 0.12 -34.80
C TRP A 2 -13.10 0.89 -34.46
N ASN A 3 -14.21 0.17 -34.34
CA ASN A 3 -15.56 0.73 -34.35
C ASN A 3 -15.86 1.51 -33.06
N ARG A 4 -15.92 2.84 -33.12
CA ARG A 4 -16.25 3.74 -31.98
C ARG A 4 -17.62 3.44 -31.34
N SER A 5 -18.45 2.61 -31.95
CA SER A 5 -19.76 2.20 -31.42
C SER A 5 -19.71 1.20 -30.25
N ARG A 6 -18.55 0.55 -29.96
CA ARG A 6 -18.44 -0.44 -28.86
C ARG A 6 -18.07 0.15 -27.48
N PHE A 7 -17.60 1.40 -27.45
CA PHE A 7 -17.14 2.10 -26.24
C PHE A 7 -18.20 2.70 -25.29
N PRO A 8 -19.49 2.97 -25.66
CA PRO A 8 -20.42 3.65 -24.75
C PRO A 8 -20.86 2.78 -23.57
N MET A 9 -20.75 1.45 -23.69
CA MET A 9 -21.17 0.51 -22.64
C MET A 9 -20.28 0.61 -21.38
N TRP A 10 -18.96 0.76 -21.55
CA TRP A 10 -18.00 0.86 -20.44
C TRP A 10 -18.03 2.22 -19.74
N GLY A 11 -18.28 3.30 -20.50
CA GLY A 11 -18.57 4.61 -19.92
C GLY A 11 -19.77 4.57 -18.98
N SER A 12 -20.80 3.78 -19.31
CA SER A 12 -21.97 3.59 -18.44
C SER A 12 -21.65 2.86 -17.13
N LEU A 13 -20.70 1.91 -17.13
CA LEU A 13 -20.26 1.22 -15.92
C LEU A 13 -19.50 2.15 -14.98
N LEU A 14 -18.66 3.03 -15.52
CA LEU A 14 -17.96 4.04 -14.73
C LEU A 14 -18.89 5.11 -14.19
N LEU A 15 -19.88 5.55 -14.97
CA LEU A 15 -20.93 6.44 -14.48
C LEU A 15 -21.70 5.82 -13.31
N ARG A 16 -22.05 4.53 -13.40
CA ARG A 16 -22.73 3.78 -12.35
C ARG A 16 -21.88 3.57 -11.10
N SER A 17 -20.56 3.37 -11.26
CA SER A 17 -19.64 3.33 -10.13
C SER A 17 -19.56 4.64 -9.37
N LYS A 18 -19.55 5.77 -10.08
CA LYS A 18 -19.63 7.09 -9.45
C LYS A 18 -20.96 7.29 -8.76
N LEU A 19 -22.05 6.85 -9.38
CA LEU A 19 -23.37 6.87 -8.76
C LEU A 19 -23.36 6.06 -7.47
N ARG A 20 -22.71 4.90 -7.42
CA ARG A 20 -22.51 4.11 -6.19
C ARG A 20 -21.79 4.91 -5.10
N ILE A 21 -20.67 5.56 -5.43
CA ILE A 21 -19.89 6.38 -4.47
C ILE A 21 -20.71 7.58 -4.00
N TYR A 22 -21.40 8.25 -4.92
CA TYR A 22 -22.26 9.39 -4.62
C TYR A 22 -23.42 9.00 -3.73
N LEU A 23 -24.11 7.91 -4.07
CA LEU A 23 -25.21 7.38 -3.27
C LEU A 23 -24.72 6.95 -1.88
N ARG A 24 -23.52 6.35 -1.74
CA ARG A 24 -22.92 6.02 -0.42
C ARG A 24 -22.58 7.26 0.41
N GLY A 25 -22.34 8.41 -0.23
CA GLY A 25 -22.00 9.66 0.44
C GLY A 25 -23.21 10.44 0.96
N ILE A 26 -24.42 10.16 0.45
CA ILE A 26 -25.66 10.82 0.89
C ILE A 26 -26.28 10.02 2.03
N ALA A 27 -25.64 10.05 3.20
CA ALA A 27 -26.33 9.68 4.44
C ALA A 27 -27.04 10.95 4.94
N SER A 28 -28.37 11.00 4.87
CA SER A 28 -29.10 12.11 5.47
C SER A 28 -28.99 12.00 6.99
N ARG A 29 -28.53 13.07 7.65
CA ARG A 29 -28.51 13.16 9.12
C ARG A 29 -29.88 13.62 9.63
N GLY A 30 -30.94 12.92 9.22
CA GLY A 30 -32.28 13.10 9.73
C GLY A 30 -32.39 12.60 11.18
N ARG A 31 -33.25 13.23 11.99
CA ARG A 31 -33.51 12.79 13.38
C ARG A 31 -34.49 11.62 13.47
N ASP A 32 -35.19 11.32 12.37
CA ASP A 32 -36.20 10.25 12.32
C ASP A 32 -35.56 8.95 11.83
N ILE A 33 -35.54 7.97 12.72
CA ILE A 33 -34.93 6.65 12.52
C ILE A 33 -35.62 5.91 11.36
N TRP A 34 -36.92 6.11 11.15
CA TRP A 34 -37.68 5.40 10.10
C TRP A 34 -37.43 5.93 8.70
N THR A 35 -37.15 7.22 8.56
CA THR A 35 -36.73 7.81 7.29
C THR A 35 -35.30 7.42 6.98
N GLN A 36 -34.40 7.48 7.97
CA GLN A 36 -33.03 7.01 7.80
C GLN A 36 -32.98 5.53 7.37
N TRP A 37 -33.69 4.65 8.07
CA TRP A 37 -33.72 3.22 7.73
C TRP A 37 -34.29 2.96 6.33
N ARG A 38 -35.38 3.65 5.93
CA ARG A 38 -35.94 3.52 4.57
C ARG A 38 -35.00 4.04 3.49
N GLU A 39 -34.29 5.14 3.75
CA GLU A 39 -33.28 5.66 2.84
C GLU A 39 -32.10 4.70 2.71
N GLU A 40 -31.64 4.11 3.81
CA GLU A 40 -30.60 3.06 3.82
C GLU A 40 -31.04 1.82 3.03
N GLU A 41 -32.26 1.33 3.25
CA GLU A 41 -32.79 0.17 2.52
C GLU A 41 -32.96 0.45 1.01
N GLN A 42 -33.51 1.62 0.64
CA GLN A 42 -33.61 2.03 -0.77
C GLN A 42 -32.22 2.21 -1.40
N HIS A 43 -31.26 2.72 -0.62
CA HIS A 43 -29.88 2.89 -1.05
C HIS A 43 -29.21 1.53 -1.32
N GLU A 44 -29.32 0.59 -0.39
CA GLU A 44 -28.79 -0.77 -0.54
C GLU A 44 -29.43 -1.49 -1.73
N ALA A 45 -30.74 -1.42 -1.88
CA ALA A 45 -31.44 -1.99 -3.03
C ALA A 45 -30.96 -1.37 -4.36
N GLY A 46 -30.76 -0.05 -4.40
CA GLY A 46 -30.19 0.65 -5.55
C GLY A 46 -28.77 0.18 -5.90
N VAL A 47 -27.91 0.00 -4.88
CA VAL A 47 -26.54 -0.51 -5.06
C VAL A 47 -26.55 -1.95 -5.57
N HIS A 48 -27.41 -2.82 -5.03
CA HIS A 48 -27.55 -4.20 -5.50
C HIS A 48 -28.04 -4.29 -6.94
N ALA A 49 -29.02 -3.46 -7.34
CA ALA A 49 -29.49 -3.39 -8.71
C ALA A 49 -28.38 -2.94 -9.69
N LEU A 50 -27.55 -1.96 -9.28
CA LEU A 50 -26.40 -1.50 -10.06
C LEU A 50 -25.31 -2.58 -10.17
N ASP A 51 -25.05 -3.33 -9.11
CA ASP A 51 -24.09 -4.43 -9.10
C ASP A 51 -24.52 -5.56 -10.03
N ALA A 52 -25.80 -5.98 -9.95
CA ALA A 52 -26.37 -6.99 -10.83
C ALA A 52 -26.32 -6.57 -12.31
N LEU A 53 -26.61 -5.30 -12.60
CA LEU A 53 -26.54 -4.77 -13.96
C LEU A 53 -25.10 -4.70 -14.47
N THR A 54 -24.14 -4.36 -13.60
CA THR A 54 -22.71 -4.35 -13.94
C THR A 54 -22.22 -5.76 -14.27
N LEU A 55 -22.60 -6.75 -13.46
CA LEU A 55 -22.27 -8.14 -13.71
C LEU A 55 -22.90 -8.64 -15.02
N ARG A 56 -24.16 -8.30 -15.29
CA ARG A 56 -24.84 -8.67 -16.54
C ARG A 56 -24.13 -8.12 -17.77
N VAL A 57 -23.72 -6.85 -17.74
CA VAL A 57 -22.96 -6.21 -18.83
C VAL A 57 -21.61 -6.91 -19.02
N TRP A 58 -20.91 -7.22 -17.93
CA TRP A 58 -19.65 -7.95 -17.97
C TRP A 58 -19.81 -9.35 -18.59
N LEU A 59 -20.83 -10.10 -18.18
CA LEU A 59 -21.11 -11.43 -18.71
C LEU A 59 -21.49 -11.39 -20.19
N GLN A 60 -22.33 -10.44 -20.61
CA GLN A 60 -22.68 -10.26 -22.01
C GLN A 60 -21.44 -9.91 -22.86
N PHE A 61 -20.53 -9.07 -22.34
CA PHE A 61 -19.26 -8.80 -23.00
C PHE A 61 -18.41 -10.06 -23.18
N LEU A 62 -18.34 -10.93 -22.18
CA LEU A 62 -17.60 -12.19 -22.28
C LEU A 62 -18.23 -13.21 -23.25
N GLU A 63 -19.55 -13.13 -23.45
CA GLU A 63 -20.26 -13.92 -24.45
C GLU A 63 -19.99 -13.40 -25.87
N ASP A 64 -19.94 -12.07 -26.04
CA ASP A 64 -19.76 -11.40 -27.33
C ASP A 64 -18.27 -11.33 -27.77
N GLU A 65 -17.34 -11.13 -26.84
CA GLU A 65 -15.90 -10.95 -27.07
C GLU A 65 -15.10 -12.08 -26.39
N GLY A 66 -14.57 -13.01 -27.20
CA GLY A 66 -13.94 -14.23 -26.71
C GLY A 66 -12.41 -14.17 -26.52
N ALA A 67 -11.75 -13.06 -26.88
CA ALA A 67 -10.28 -12.98 -26.83
C ALA A 67 -9.78 -12.40 -25.49
N ALA A 68 -8.69 -12.97 -24.97
CA ALA A 68 -8.05 -12.47 -23.75
C ALA A 68 -7.49 -11.03 -23.91
N GLU A 69 -7.11 -10.66 -25.14
CA GLU A 69 -6.62 -9.32 -25.49
C GLU A 69 -7.70 -8.26 -25.27
N ASP A 70 -8.95 -8.55 -25.65
CA ASP A 70 -10.09 -7.63 -25.49
C ASP A 70 -10.35 -7.33 -24.00
N VAL A 71 -10.27 -8.36 -23.15
CA VAL A 71 -10.39 -8.22 -21.68
C VAL A 71 -9.31 -7.29 -21.13
N ALA A 72 -8.05 -7.48 -21.55
CA ALA A 72 -6.95 -6.63 -21.12
C ALA A 72 -7.13 -5.18 -21.62
N GLU A 73 -7.51 -5.00 -22.88
CA GLU A 73 -7.77 -3.67 -23.45
C GLU A 73 -8.84 -2.93 -22.64
N VAL A 74 -9.97 -3.57 -22.34
CA VAL A 74 -11.05 -2.99 -21.54
C VAL A 74 -10.59 -2.61 -20.14
N LEU A 75 -9.83 -3.47 -19.47
CA LEU A 75 -9.36 -3.20 -18.11
C LEU A 75 -8.43 -1.99 -18.01
N TRP A 76 -7.58 -1.81 -19.03
CA TRP A 76 -6.48 -0.85 -19.01
C TRP A 76 -6.76 0.44 -19.79
N THR A 77 -7.79 0.45 -20.62
CA THR A 77 -8.23 1.64 -21.35
C THR A 77 -8.83 2.66 -20.38
N ALA A 78 -8.46 3.92 -20.57
CA ALA A 78 -9.00 5.01 -19.79
C ALA A 78 -10.25 5.54 -20.48
N TYR A 79 -11.33 5.70 -19.72
CA TYR A 79 -12.60 6.19 -20.21
C TYR A 79 -12.96 7.52 -19.53
N PRO A 80 -13.58 8.47 -20.24
CA PRO A 80 -14.05 9.70 -19.63
C PRO A 80 -15.18 9.37 -18.65
N VAL A 81 -15.12 9.94 -17.46
CA VAL A 81 -16.15 9.63 -16.45
C VAL A 81 -17.48 10.32 -16.78
N ASP A 82 -17.41 11.56 -17.27
CA ASP A 82 -18.56 12.32 -17.72
C ASP A 82 -18.20 12.94 -19.07
N SER A 83 -19.18 13.13 -19.95
CA SER A 83 -18.96 13.75 -21.28
C SER A 83 -18.32 15.14 -21.20
N TYR A 84 -18.47 15.81 -20.05
CA TYR A 84 -17.96 17.15 -19.78
C TYR A 84 -16.73 17.17 -18.86
N SER A 85 -16.28 16.01 -18.36
CA SER A 85 -15.14 15.93 -17.44
C SER A 85 -13.89 15.46 -18.16
N ASP A 86 -12.78 16.19 -17.99
CA ASP A 86 -11.45 15.75 -18.40
C ASP A 86 -10.91 14.58 -17.56
N ARG A 87 -11.66 14.14 -16.55
CA ARG A 87 -11.25 13.03 -15.69
C ARG A 87 -11.45 11.73 -16.45
N MET A 88 -10.36 11.01 -16.64
CA MET A 88 -10.34 9.67 -17.21
C MET A 88 -10.10 8.65 -16.10
N ILE A 89 -10.84 7.54 -16.09
CA ILE A 89 -10.69 6.44 -15.13
C ILE A 89 -10.61 5.13 -15.92
N ARG A 90 -9.79 4.19 -15.46
CA ARG A 90 -9.71 2.82 -16.00
C ARG A 90 -10.58 1.89 -15.17
N VAL A 91 -11.10 0.82 -15.77
CA VAL A 91 -11.87 -0.20 -15.04
C VAL A 91 -11.02 -0.84 -13.93
N VAL A 92 -9.72 -1.03 -14.17
CA VAL A 92 -8.81 -1.57 -13.15
C VAL A 92 -8.62 -0.66 -11.93
N ASP A 93 -8.70 0.67 -12.11
CA ASP A 93 -8.61 1.61 -10.98
C ASP A 93 -9.82 1.44 -10.06
N PHE A 94 -10.99 1.15 -10.62
CA PHE A 94 -12.21 0.86 -9.86
C PHE A 94 -12.12 -0.47 -9.09
N LEU A 95 -11.52 -1.51 -9.69
CA LEU A 95 -11.23 -2.77 -9.00
C LEU A 95 -10.24 -2.57 -7.83
N ALA A 96 -9.25 -1.68 -7.98
CA ALA A 96 -8.25 -1.40 -6.95
C ALA A 96 -8.79 -0.63 -5.73
N VAL A 97 -9.73 0.29 -5.94
CA VAL A 97 -10.38 1.07 -4.85
C VAL A 97 -11.28 0.18 -3.98
N GLY A 98 -11.80 -0.93 -4.55
CA GLY A 98 -12.65 -1.87 -3.84
C GLY A 98 -14.15 -1.56 -3.95
N ASP A 99 -14.54 -0.63 -4.81
CA ASP A 99 -15.94 -0.27 -5.06
C ASP A 99 -16.62 -1.15 -6.12
N ALA A 100 -15.91 -2.11 -6.70
CA ALA A 100 -16.45 -3.04 -7.68
C ALA A 100 -17.38 -4.10 -7.08
N PRO A 101 -18.40 -4.58 -7.83
CA PRO A 101 -19.25 -5.69 -7.40
C PRO A 101 -18.39 -6.89 -6.98
N GLU A 102 -18.80 -7.56 -5.90
CA GLU A 102 -18.01 -8.65 -5.33
C GLU A 102 -17.86 -9.83 -6.30
N ASP A 103 -18.93 -10.16 -7.02
CA ASP A 103 -18.94 -11.21 -8.04
C ASP A 103 -17.98 -10.91 -9.18
N LEU A 104 -17.89 -9.64 -9.57
CA LEU A 104 -16.93 -9.19 -10.58
C LEU A 104 -15.50 -9.39 -10.06
N GLN A 105 -15.19 -8.96 -8.84
CA GLN A 105 -13.85 -9.14 -8.25
C GLN A 105 -13.43 -10.62 -8.13
N ARG A 106 -14.39 -11.54 -8.01
CA ARG A 106 -14.14 -13.00 -7.94
C ARG A 106 -13.99 -13.67 -9.29
N HIS A 107 -14.29 -12.95 -10.38
CA HIS A 107 -14.28 -13.52 -11.71
C HIS A 107 -12.89 -14.04 -12.12
N ARG A 108 -12.80 -15.33 -12.49
CA ARG A 108 -11.51 -16.00 -12.76
C ARG A 108 -10.73 -15.35 -13.91
N LEU A 109 -11.41 -14.89 -14.96
CA LEU A 109 -10.74 -14.23 -16.09
C LEU A 109 -10.06 -12.91 -15.69
N LEU A 110 -10.64 -12.14 -14.75
CA LEU A 110 -9.99 -10.92 -14.26
C LEU A 110 -8.70 -11.25 -13.52
N TYR A 111 -8.74 -12.27 -12.66
CA TYR A 111 -7.54 -12.73 -11.97
C TYR A 111 -6.45 -13.19 -12.95
N LEU A 112 -6.80 -14.00 -13.95
CA LEU A 112 -5.84 -14.47 -14.95
C LEU A 112 -5.25 -13.31 -15.76
N SER A 113 -6.07 -12.37 -16.21
CA SER A 113 -5.61 -11.17 -16.93
C SER A 113 -4.69 -10.29 -16.07
N LEU A 114 -5.01 -10.09 -14.79
CA LEU A 114 -4.16 -9.32 -13.87
C LEU A 114 -2.87 -10.06 -13.52
N MET A 115 -2.91 -11.39 -13.43
CA MET A 115 -1.72 -12.21 -13.20
C MET A 115 -0.79 -12.17 -14.40
N ASP A 116 -1.34 -12.24 -15.61
CA ASP A 116 -0.60 -12.09 -16.86
C ASP A 116 0.12 -10.73 -16.89
N VAL A 117 -0.60 -9.64 -16.60
CA VAL A 117 -0.01 -8.31 -16.52
C VAL A 117 1.02 -8.19 -15.39
N TRP A 118 0.81 -8.84 -14.24
CA TRP A 118 1.78 -8.86 -13.16
C TRP A 118 3.11 -9.49 -13.60
N GLN A 119 3.04 -10.60 -14.33
CA GLN A 119 4.20 -11.37 -14.75
C GLN A 119 4.91 -10.78 -15.98
N TYR A 120 4.15 -10.50 -17.04
CA TYR A 120 4.66 -10.14 -18.37
C TYR A 120 4.53 -8.66 -18.69
N GLY A 121 3.88 -7.89 -17.83
CA GLY A 121 3.61 -6.48 -18.07
C GLY A 121 2.44 -6.26 -19.01
N ARG A 122 2.23 -4.99 -19.39
CA ARG A 122 1.14 -4.61 -20.29
C ARG A 122 1.59 -4.68 -21.73
N GLU A 123 0.73 -5.21 -22.60
CA GLU A 123 0.93 -5.08 -24.03
C GLU A 123 0.92 -3.60 -24.44
N GLN A 124 1.91 -3.20 -25.21
CA GLN A 124 2.03 -1.83 -25.72
C GLN A 124 1.68 -1.82 -27.20
N ALA A 125 0.78 -0.92 -27.59
CA ALA A 125 0.41 -0.72 -29.00
C ALA A 125 1.65 -0.44 -29.86
N ARG A 126 1.83 -1.21 -30.93
CA ARG A 126 2.93 -1.08 -31.89
C ARG A 126 2.80 0.22 -32.69
N THR A 127 3.54 1.25 -32.29
CA THR A 127 3.37 2.62 -32.85
C THR A 127 4.56 3.15 -33.66
N ALA A 128 5.69 2.44 -33.72
CA ALA A 128 6.90 2.90 -34.41
C ALA A 128 7.76 1.75 -35.01
N SER A 129 8.41 1.98 -36.14
CA SER A 129 9.36 1.05 -36.76
C SER A 129 10.80 1.58 -36.59
N GLY A 130 11.78 0.69 -36.40
CA GLY A 130 13.21 1.04 -36.33
C GLY A 130 13.97 0.39 -35.16
N VAL A 131 15.28 0.19 -35.33
CA VAL A 131 16.13 -0.55 -34.37
C VAL A 131 16.18 0.11 -32.98
N VAL A 132 16.36 1.43 -32.92
CA VAL A 132 16.38 2.18 -31.65
C VAL A 132 15.03 2.10 -30.95
N ALA A 133 13.92 2.19 -31.70
CA ALA A 133 12.58 2.02 -31.13
C ALA A 133 12.39 0.59 -30.58
N THR A 134 12.94 -0.43 -31.24
CA THR A 134 12.93 -1.82 -30.76
C THR A 134 13.73 -1.97 -29.46
N LEU A 135 14.94 -1.41 -29.38
CA LEU A 135 15.75 -1.47 -28.15
C LEU A 135 15.07 -0.76 -26.98
N LEU A 136 14.52 0.44 -27.21
CA LEU A 136 13.82 1.19 -26.16
C LEU A 136 12.55 0.47 -25.71
N ARG A 137 11.85 -0.23 -26.61
CA ARG A 137 10.73 -1.10 -26.24
C ARG A 137 11.17 -2.30 -25.41
N PHE A 138 12.30 -2.90 -25.76
CA PHE A 138 12.84 -4.00 -24.97
C PHE A 138 13.11 -3.56 -23.53
N VAL A 139 13.71 -2.38 -23.33
CA VAL A 139 13.89 -1.78 -22.00
C VAL A 139 12.55 -1.54 -21.30
N ASP A 140 11.57 -0.96 -22.00
CA ASP A 140 10.23 -0.72 -21.43
C ASP A 140 9.52 -2.04 -21.07
N HIS A 141 9.73 -3.12 -21.84
CA HIS A 141 9.13 -4.44 -21.61
C HIS A 141 9.79 -5.19 -20.45
N CYS A 142 11.08 -4.93 -20.17
CA CYS A 142 11.74 -5.45 -18.97
C CYS A 142 11.17 -4.85 -17.68
N GLY A 143 10.53 -3.68 -17.76
CA GLY A 143 9.86 -3.01 -16.63
C GLY A 143 8.49 -3.61 -16.29
N THR A 144 8.40 -4.93 -16.11
CA THR A 144 7.13 -5.56 -15.69
C THR A 144 6.77 -5.14 -14.25
N PRO A 145 5.47 -5.16 -13.87
CA PRO A 145 5.03 -4.79 -12.53
C PRO A 145 5.75 -5.57 -11.43
N ARG A 146 5.99 -6.86 -11.63
CA ARG A 146 6.75 -7.70 -10.69
C ARG A 146 8.21 -7.26 -10.57
N VAL A 147 8.89 -6.95 -11.67
CA VAL A 147 10.29 -6.45 -11.64
C VAL A 147 10.37 -5.11 -10.92
N LEU A 148 9.43 -4.20 -11.19
CA LEU A 148 9.36 -2.90 -10.54
C LEU A 148 9.03 -3.00 -9.05
N HIS A 149 8.21 -3.99 -8.66
CA HIS A 149 7.98 -4.34 -7.26
C HIS A 149 9.24 -4.86 -6.58
N ILE A 150 10.00 -5.76 -7.23
CA ILE A 150 11.30 -6.22 -6.73
C ILE A 150 12.25 -5.03 -6.54
N ALA A 151 12.31 -4.11 -7.48
CA ALA A 151 13.16 -2.92 -7.36
C ALA A 151 12.75 -2.04 -6.16
N ASP A 152 11.45 -1.77 -5.95
CA ASP A 152 10.94 -1.04 -4.78
C ASP A 152 11.22 -1.79 -3.47
N LEU A 153 11.09 -3.13 -3.47
CA LEU A 153 11.40 -3.98 -2.32
C LEU A 153 12.90 -3.96 -1.98
N LEU A 154 13.78 -4.08 -2.97
CA LEU A 154 15.23 -3.98 -2.76
C LEU A 154 15.63 -2.61 -2.23
N GLY A 155 15.03 -1.53 -2.76
CA GLY A 155 15.21 -0.18 -2.22
C GLY A 155 14.76 -0.08 -0.76
N HIS A 156 13.66 -0.75 -0.41
CA HIS A 156 13.17 -0.79 0.96
C HIS A 156 14.04 -1.62 1.90
N ILE A 157 14.53 -2.79 1.47
CA ILE A 157 15.47 -3.61 2.23
C ILE A 157 16.79 -2.86 2.45
N ALA A 158 17.29 -2.16 1.42
CA ALA A 158 18.48 -1.31 1.56
C ALA A 158 18.26 -0.19 2.58
N TYR A 159 17.11 0.50 2.53
CA TYR A 159 16.73 1.47 3.56
C TYR A 159 16.73 0.88 4.96
N LEU A 160 16.14 -0.31 5.15
CA LEU A 160 16.11 -1.00 6.44
C LEU A 160 17.50 -1.41 6.91
N GLY A 161 18.38 -1.84 6.01
CA GLY A 161 19.78 -2.14 6.30
C GLY A 161 20.54 -0.89 6.76
N ILE A 162 20.35 0.25 6.08
CA ILE A 162 20.95 1.53 6.47
C ILE A 162 20.39 2.00 7.82
N LEU A 163 19.08 1.86 8.06
CA LEU A 163 18.44 2.25 9.31
C LEU A 163 18.92 1.37 10.47
N TYR A 164 19.00 0.05 10.28
CA TYR A 164 19.57 -0.88 11.24
C TYR A 164 21.02 -0.52 11.56
N HIS A 165 21.84 -0.26 10.54
CA HIS A 165 23.21 0.18 10.74
C HIS A 165 23.30 1.53 11.47
N TYR A 166 22.41 2.48 11.18
CA TYR A 166 22.32 3.75 11.91
C TYR A 166 21.97 3.53 13.40
N LEU A 167 21.03 2.62 13.70
CA LEU A 167 20.61 2.30 15.07
C LEU A 167 21.70 1.59 15.89
N ASN A 168 22.49 0.70 15.28
CA ASN A 168 23.56 0.00 15.98
C ASN A 168 24.84 0.84 16.12
N TRP A 169 25.12 1.73 15.17
CA TRP A 169 26.28 2.61 15.18
C TRP A 169 25.88 4.08 14.97
N PRO A 170 25.17 4.67 15.95
CA PRO A 170 24.72 6.04 15.84
C PRO A 170 25.91 7.01 15.94
N PRO A 171 25.91 8.13 15.19
CA PRO A 171 26.95 9.14 15.31
C PRO A 171 26.92 9.77 16.72
N TYR A 172 28.08 9.81 17.39
CA TYR A 172 28.20 10.39 18.71
C TYR A 172 28.31 11.92 18.63
N LEU A 173 27.21 12.64 18.89
CA LEU A 173 27.16 14.10 19.13
C LEU A 173 27.91 15.00 18.12
N GLU A 174 28.15 14.52 16.90
CA GLU A 174 28.83 15.32 15.88
C GLU A 174 27.85 16.34 15.26
N PRO A 175 28.22 17.63 15.17
CA PRO A 175 27.41 18.64 14.48
C PRO A 175 27.39 18.40 12.96
N ILE A 176 26.41 18.99 12.24
CA ILE A 176 26.18 18.90 10.77
C ILE A 176 27.42 19.06 9.89
N ARG A 177 28.50 19.64 10.41
CA ARG A 177 29.72 19.94 9.65
C ARG A 177 30.31 18.70 8.96
N VAL A 178 30.03 17.50 9.47
CA VAL A 178 30.34 16.25 8.77
C VAL A 178 29.12 15.82 7.96
N PHE A 179 29.26 15.75 6.64
CA PHE A 179 28.20 15.27 5.75
C PHE A 179 27.95 13.77 5.98
N ASP A 180 27.04 13.44 6.90
CA ASP A 180 26.65 12.04 7.16
C ASP A 180 25.76 11.53 6.04
N THR A 181 26.36 10.74 5.16
CA THR A 181 25.68 10.11 4.01
C THR A 181 24.53 9.20 4.45
N ARG A 182 24.64 8.53 5.60
CA ARG A 182 23.58 7.62 6.11
C ARG A 182 22.33 8.42 6.43
N ARG A 183 22.47 9.51 7.19
CA ARG A 183 21.36 10.42 7.52
C ARG A 183 20.72 10.98 6.26
N ALA A 184 21.53 11.46 5.31
CA ALA A 184 21.02 12.01 4.06
C ALA A 184 20.21 10.96 3.26
N LEU A 185 20.70 9.73 3.16
CA LEU A 185 20.00 8.62 2.49
C LEU A 185 18.69 8.26 3.18
N LEU A 186 18.68 8.15 4.52
CA LEU A 186 17.47 7.87 5.30
C LEU A 186 16.42 8.96 5.12
N MET A 187 16.80 10.24 5.28
CA MET A 187 15.89 11.37 5.09
C MET A 187 15.36 11.46 3.66
N THR A 188 16.23 11.22 2.67
CA THR A 188 15.83 11.24 1.25
C THR A 188 14.82 10.13 0.97
N TYR A 189 15.06 8.91 1.47
CA TYR A 189 14.15 7.79 1.29
C TYR A 189 12.80 8.01 1.98
N THR A 190 12.79 8.46 3.25
CA THR A 190 11.55 8.71 4.00
C THR A 190 10.73 9.83 3.37
N LEU A 191 11.38 10.92 2.96
CA LEU A 191 10.73 12.00 2.20
C LEU A 191 10.14 11.47 0.89
N SER A 192 10.89 10.66 0.16
CA SER A 192 10.44 10.05 -1.09
C SER A 192 9.20 9.17 -0.91
N LYS A 193 9.14 8.39 0.17
CA LYS A 193 7.96 7.57 0.53
C LYS A 193 6.76 8.43 0.94
N LEU A 194 6.96 9.53 1.67
CA LEU A 194 5.89 10.44 2.08
C LEU A 194 5.24 11.20 0.92
N MET A 195 5.94 11.35 -0.20
CA MET A 195 5.37 11.96 -1.41
C MET A 195 4.48 11.00 -2.22
N ARG A 196 4.31 9.74 -1.78
CA ARG A 196 3.33 8.80 -2.35
C ARG A 196 1.92 9.09 -1.80
N PRO A 197 0.86 8.57 -2.44
CA PRO A 197 -0.49 8.66 -1.88
C PRO A 197 -0.53 8.15 -0.44
N TRP A 198 -1.27 8.85 0.41
CA TRP A 198 -1.39 8.51 1.83
C TRP A 198 -1.99 7.11 2.01
N SER A 199 -1.38 6.33 2.88
CA SER A 199 -1.82 4.98 3.25
C SER A 199 -1.39 4.69 4.68
N SER A 200 -1.86 3.59 5.29
CA SER A 200 -1.38 3.19 6.63
C SER A 200 0.14 2.95 6.68
N ALA A 201 0.78 2.72 5.52
CA ALA A 201 2.23 2.56 5.39
C ALA A 201 3.02 3.87 5.51
N THR A 202 2.37 5.04 5.52
CA THR A 202 3.08 6.33 5.60
C THR A 202 3.48 6.72 7.01
N ALA A 203 2.91 6.07 8.04
CA ALA A 203 3.18 6.39 9.43
C ALA A 203 4.66 6.19 9.83
N PRO A 204 5.33 5.05 9.55
CA PRO A 204 6.74 4.90 9.92
C PRO A 204 7.67 5.89 9.20
N PRO A 205 7.63 6.06 7.87
CA PRO A 205 8.45 7.07 7.19
C PRO A 205 8.24 8.50 7.74
N PHE A 206 7.01 8.82 8.17
CA PHE A 206 6.71 10.10 8.83
C PHE A 206 7.42 10.22 10.17
N LEU A 207 7.31 9.21 11.05
CA LEU A 207 7.99 9.19 12.35
C LEU A 207 9.52 9.29 12.21
N ALA A 208 10.10 8.59 11.24
CA ALA A 208 11.53 8.67 10.98
C ALA A 208 11.96 10.05 10.48
N LEU A 209 11.24 10.63 9.52
CA LEU A 209 11.55 11.98 9.04
C LEU A 209 11.39 13.01 10.16
N PHE A 210 10.32 12.90 10.96
CA PHE A 210 10.07 13.76 12.11
C PHE A 210 11.19 13.68 13.15
N ALA A 211 11.69 12.48 13.45
CA ALA A 211 12.83 12.28 14.35
C ALA A 211 14.09 13.01 13.86
N PHE A 212 14.40 12.93 12.55
CA PHE A 212 15.54 13.64 11.97
C PHE A 212 15.35 15.16 11.95
N VAL A 213 14.15 15.65 11.60
CA VAL A 213 13.86 17.09 11.51
C VAL A 213 13.94 17.76 12.88
N ILE A 214 13.36 17.16 13.93
CA ILE A 214 13.41 17.72 15.30
C ILE A 214 14.84 17.78 15.82
N CYS A 215 15.67 16.80 15.49
CA CYS A 215 17.04 16.76 15.98
C CYS A 215 17.96 17.78 15.29
N LEU A 216 17.56 18.43 14.19
CA LEU A 216 18.40 19.40 13.51
C LEU A 216 18.84 20.54 14.47
N PRO A 217 20.15 20.87 14.55
CA PRO A 217 21.20 20.43 13.64
C PRO A 217 21.81 19.05 13.96
N TYR A 218 21.63 18.52 15.15
CA TYR A 218 22.22 17.26 15.58
C TYR A 218 21.58 16.02 14.92
N ALA A 219 22.20 14.87 15.15
CA ALA A 219 21.66 13.58 14.75
C ALA A 219 20.91 12.92 15.94
N PRO A 220 19.82 12.17 15.70
CA PRO A 220 19.19 11.36 16.74
C PRO A 220 20.21 10.45 17.43
N ALA A 221 20.51 10.72 18.70
CA ALA A 221 21.53 10.04 19.49
C ALA A 221 20.90 9.00 20.44
N PRO A 222 21.63 7.96 20.87
CA PRO A 222 21.14 7.00 21.86
C PRO A 222 20.53 7.67 23.09
N ASN A 223 19.53 7.02 23.69
CA ASN A 223 18.83 7.50 24.88
C ASN A 223 18.04 8.81 24.70
N THR A 224 17.86 9.29 23.46
CA THR A 224 16.96 10.41 23.15
C THR A 224 15.61 9.91 22.65
N PHE A 225 14.58 10.74 22.81
CA PHE A 225 13.24 10.45 22.29
C PHE A 225 13.23 10.23 20.76
N THR A 226 14.01 11.02 20.01
CA THR A 226 14.09 10.89 18.55
C THR A 226 14.73 9.57 18.13
N PHE A 227 15.71 9.06 18.87
CA PHE A 227 16.28 7.73 18.63
C PHE A 227 15.27 6.61 18.94
N PHE A 228 14.46 6.76 19.98
CA PHE A 228 13.34 5.84 20.26
C PHE A 228 12.30 5.83 19.13
N LEU A 229 12.00 6.99 18.53
CA LEU A 229 11.13 7.06 17.35
C LEU A 229 11.72 6.30 16.15
N LEU A 230 13.03 6.38 15.93
CA LEU A 230 13.70 5.61 14.86
C LEU A 230 13.67 4.11 15.13
N LEU A 231 13.87 3.68 16.38
CA LEU A 231 13.75 2.27 16.76
C LEU A 231 12.32 1.75 16.56
N THR A 232 11.33 2.54 16.97
CA THR A 232 9.91 2.24 16.76
C THR A 232 9.57 2.16 15.28
N THR A 233 10.09 3.10 14.48
CA THR A 233 9.97 3.08 13.01
C THR A 233 10.54 1.78 12.44
N PHE A 234 11.76 1.41 12.84
CA PHE A 234 12.41 0.19 12.37
C PHE A 234 11.58 -1.05 12.69
N CYS A 235 11.15 -1.22 13.93
CA CYS A 235 10.29 -2.33 14.34
C CYS A 235 8.97 -2.35 13.56
N TRP A 236 8.34 -1.19 13.35
CA TRP A 236 7.10 -1.09 12.58
C TRP A 236 7.32 -1.49 11.12
N GLU A 237 8.35 -0.99 10.45
CA GLU A 237 8.64 -1.36 9.06
C GLU A 237 8.93 -2.86 8.91
N ILE A 238 9.65 -3.47 9.86
CA ILE A 238 9.86 -4.92 9.89
C ILE A 238 8.51 -5.65 10.00
N LEU A 239 7.58 -5.18 10.83
CA LEU A 239 6.23 -5.74 10.90
C LEU A 239 5.47 -5.56 9.57
N LEU A 240 5.57 -4.40 8.92
CA LEU A 240 4.90 -4.15 7.62
C LEU A 240 5.35 -5.09 6.52
N LEU A 241 6.62 -5.52 6.50
CA LEU A 241 7.12 -6.53 5.56
C LEU A 241 6.35 -7.86 5.66
N HIS A 242 5.77 -8.18 6.81
CA HIS A 242 5.01 -9.42 7.03
C HIS A 242 3.52 -9.26 6.72
N PHE A 243 3.07 -8.05 6.39
CA PHE A 243 1.69 -7.79 6.01
C PHE A 243 1.56 -7.54 4.50
N SER A 244 0.32 -7.49 4.04
CA SER A 244 -0.03 -7.24 2.63
C SER A 244 0.11 -5.75 2.23
N VAL A 245 1.07 -5.03 2.82
CA VAL A 245 1.32 -3.60 2.61
C VAL A 245 2.49 -3.40 1.66
N LEU A 246 2.35 -2.53 0.66
CA LEU A 246 3.37 -2.35 -0.38
C LEU A 246 4.56 -1.49 0.11
N PRO A 247 5.82 -1.86 -0.20
CA PRO A 247 6.25 -3.08 -0.89
C PRO A 247 6.31 -4.28 0.07
N SER A 248 5.62 -5.37 -0.28
CA SER A 248 5.62 -6.61 0.52
C SER A 248 6.38 -7.74 -0.20
N PRO A 249 7.31 -8.45 0.46
CA PRO A 249 7.96 -9.65 -0.10
C PRO A 249 6.95 -10.77 -0.41
N LEU A 250 5.78 -10.77 0.23
CA LEU A 250 4.74 -11.79 0.05
C LEU A 250 4.21 -11.86 -1.39
N LEU A 251 4.27 -10.75 -2.13
CA LEU A 251 3.84 -10.66 -3.53
C LEU A 251 4.83 -11.28 -4.53
N LEU A 252 6.04 -11.66 -4.08
CA LEU A 252 7.00 -12.37 -4.92
C LEU A 252 6.63 -13.84 -5.14
N PHE A 253 5.84 -14.39 -4.21
CA PHE A 253 5.32 -15.74 -4.24
C PHE A 253 3.94 -15.79 -4.90
N ARG A 254 3.31 -16.97 -4.90
CA ARG A 254 1.95 -17.19 -5.40
C ARG A 254 0.90 -16.37 -4.62
N PRO A 255 0.35 -15.28 -5.19
CA PRO A 255 -0.50 -14.34 -4.44
C PRO A 255 -1.80 -14.98 -3.97
N ASP A 256 -2.31 -15.96 -4.73
CA ASP A 256 -3.52 -16.73 -4.43
C ASP A 256 -3.45 -17.54 -3.14
N TRP A 257 -2.24 -17.88 -2.68
CA TRP A 257 -2.03 -18.63 -1.43
C TRP A 257 -1.64 -17.72 -0.26
N ILE A 258 -0.71 -16.78 -0.49
CA ILE A 258 -0.08 -16.04 0.60
C ILE A 258 -0.89 -14.82 1.02
N LEU A 259 -1.54 -14.11 0.08
CA LEU A 259 -2.27 -12.89 0.42
C LEU A 259 -3.49 -13.11 1.32
N PRO A 260 -4.34 -14.15 1.12
CA PRO A 260 -5.43 -14.42 2.05
C PRO A 260 -4.95 -14.62 3.49
N PHE A 261 -3.80 -15.30 3.66
CA PHE A 261 -3.19 -15.49 4.98
C PHE A 261 -2.67 -14.16 5.56
N ALA A 262 -1.98 -13.35 4.76
CA ALA A 262 -1.46 -12.06 5.18
C ALA A 262 -2.58 -11.08 5.60
N VAL A 263 -3.67 -11.07 4.84
CA VAL A 263 -4.88 -10.28 5.15
C VAL A 263 -5.54 -10.78 6.44
N LEU A 264 -5.65 -12.10 6.62
CA LEU A 264 -6.17 -12.67 7.85
C LEU A 264 -5.32 -12.27 9.06
N ALA A 265 -4.00 -12.40 8.97
CA ALA A 265 -3.06 -11.98 10.01
C ALA A 265 -3.23 -10.49 10.33
N ARG A 266 -3.29 -9.64 9.29
CA ARG A 266 -3.53 -8.20 9.44
C ARG A 266 -4.85 -7.89 10.15
N ARG A 267 -5.94 -8.58 9.78
CA ARG A 267 -7.25 -8.43 10.43
C ARG A 267 -7.23 -8.89 11.88
N SER A 268 -6.57 -10.01 12.18
CA SER A 268 -6.42 -10.50 13.56
C SER A 268 -5.64 -9.50 14.41
N VAL A 269 -4.54 -8.96 13.89
CA VAL A 269 -3.76 -7.89 14.55
C VAL A 269 -4.61 -6.63 14.74
N ALA A 270 -5.35 -6.18 13.73
CA ALA A 270 -6.23 -5.01 13.86
C ALA A 270 -7.35 -5.23 14.91
N LYS A 271 -7.92 -6.44 14.96
CA LYS A 271 -8.91 -6.83 15.97
C LYS A 271 -8.32 -6.90 17.37
N LEU A 272 -7.04 -7.22 17.51
CA LEU A 272 -6.32 -7.18 18.79
C LEU A 272 -6.05 -5.75 19.27
N PHE A 273 -5.80 -4.81 18.35
CA PHE A 273 -5.57 -3.42 18.72
C PHE A 273 -6.78 -2.79 19.43
N SER A 274 -8.01 -3.12 19.05
CA SER A 274 -9.22 -2.55 19.67
C SER A 274 -9.33 -2.83 21.19
N PRO A 275 -9.31 -4.10 21.67
CA PRO A 275 -9.30 -4.39 23.10
C PRO A 275 -7.98 -4.00 23.75
N THR A 276 -6.83 -4.11 23.05
CA THR A 276 -5.54 -3.72 23.63
C THR A 276 -5.47 -2.21 23.89
N ALA A 277 -6.07 -1.38 23.03
CA ALA A 277 -6.13 0.07 23.20
C ALA A 277 -6.81 0.47 24.51
N PHE A 278 -7.76 -0.32 25.01
CA PHE A 278 -8.34 -0.13 26.35
C PHE A 278 -7.31 -0.29 27.47
N PHE A 279 -6.34 -1.20 27.31
CA PHE A 279 -5.26 -1.45 28.27
C PHE A 279 -4.03 -0.56 28.06
N VAL A 280 -3.91 0.14 26.93
CA VAL A 280 -2.76 1.02 26.64
C VAL A 280 -2.55 2.09 27.72
N PRO A 281 -3.59 2.83 28.20
CA PRO A 281 -3.41 3.77 29.30
C PRO A 281 -2.86 3.13 30.57
N ALA A 282 -3.32 1.92 30.91
CA ALA A 282 -2.81 1.16 32.05
C ALA A 282 -1.35 0.75 31.84
N LEU A 283 -0.99 0.24 30.66
CA LEU A 283 0.40 -0.08 30.30
C LEU A 283 1.32 1.14 30.35
N ILE A 284 0.87 2.29 29.86
CA ILE A 284 1.61 3.56 29.94
C ILE A 284 1.80 3.95 31.40
N ALA A 285 0.75 3.88 32.24
CA ALA A 285 0.87 4.15 33.66
C ALA A 285 1.88 3.21 34.34
N CYS A 286 1.87 1.91 34.01
CA CYS A 286 2.83 0.94 34.54
C CYS A 286 4.26 1.25 34.11
N LEU A 287 4.47 1.60 32.83
CA LEU A 287 5.77 2.00 32.30
C LEU A 287 6.28 3.29 32.95
N LEU A 288 5.40 4.27 33.17
CA LEU A 288 5.74 5.50 33.88
C LEU A 288 6.10 5.21 35.33
N MET A 289 5.31 4.41 36.04
CA MET A 289 5.62 4.00 37.41
C MET A 289 6.95 3.24 37.49
N LEU A 290 7.21 2.32 36.56
CA LEU A 290 8.47 1.60 36.46
C LEU A 290 9.64 2.55 36.16
N GLN A 291 9.46 3.51 35.26
CA GLN A 291 10.46 4.53 34.95
C GLN A 291 10.75 5.42 36.17
N PHE A 292 9.72 5.88 36.89
CA PHE A 292 9.88 6.65 38.12
C PHE A 292 10.58 5.85 39.22
N ALA A 293 10.30 4.55 39.32
CA ALA A 293 10.96 3.68 40.29
C ALA A 293 12.43 3.42 39.94
N MET A 294 12.78 3.33 38.65
CA MET A 294 14.16 3.10 38.17
C MET A 294 15.04 4.36 38.16
N LEU A 295 14.43 5.55 38.19
CA LEU A 295 15.16 6.81 38.35
C LEU A 295 15.63 6.92 39.81
N ASP A 296 16.82 6.38 40.10
CA ASP A 296 17.46 6.41 41.43
C ASP A 296 17.57 7.81 42.08
N ARG A 297 17.34 8.90 41.31
CA ARG A 297 17.24 10.28 41.80
C ARG A 297 16.27 11.14 40.96
N PRO A 298 15.00 11.31 41.33
CA PRO A 298 14.12 12.30 40.72
C PRO A 298 14.44 13.71 41.25
N GLN A 299 15.67 14.19 41.13
CA GLN A 299 16.15 15.39 41.83
C GLN A 299 15.75 16.74 41.20
N VAL A 300 15.04 16.78 40.07
CA VAL A 300 14.84 18.04 39.33
C VAL A 300 13.43 18.65 39.45
N LEU A 301 12.43 17.95 40.01
CA LEU A 301 11.06 18.50 40.10
C LEU A 301 10.51 18.67 41.52
N PHE A 302 11.01 17.95 42.53
CA PHE A 302 10.56 18.10 43.92
C PHE A 302 11.77 17.98 44.87
N THR A 303 12.30 19.12 45.31
CA THR A 303 13.60 19.23 46.00
C THR A 303 13.61 18.89 47.50
N THR A 304 12.61 18.22 48.09
CA THR A 304 12.53 18.20 49.57
C THR A 304 12.31 16.89 50.32
N LEU A 305 12.26 15.70 49.70
CA LEU A 305 12.21 14.44 50.48
C LEU A 305 13.03 13.33 49.84
N HIS A 306 14.20 13.06 50.43
CA HIS A 306 15.07 11.94 50.08
C HIS A 306 14.60 10.65 50.75
N SER A 307 14.07 9.73 49.95
CA SER A 307 14.10 8.30 50.24
C SER A 307 14.13 7.56 48.90
N ALA A 308 15.14 6.72 48.68
CA ALA A 308 15.19 5.84 47.52
C ALA A 308 13.93 4.96 47.53
N ALA A 309 13.31 4.74 46.38
CA ALA A 309 12.14 3.88 46.30
C ALA A 309 12.47 2.49 46.87
N PRO A 310 11.68 1.94 47.81
CA PRO A 310 11.97 0.63 48.40
C PRO A 310 12.02 -0.43 47.30
N THR A 311 13.01 -1.31 47.36
CA THR A 311 13.24 -2.40 46.39
C THR A 311 11.98 -3.24 46.13
N ASP A 312 11.10 -3.32 47.12
CA ASP A 312 9.82 -4.04 47.05
C ASP A 312 8.85 -3.43 46.02
N SER A 313 8.87 -2.11 45.85
CA SER A 313 8.04 -1.40 44.86
C SER A 313 8.51 -1.65 43.42
N LEU A 314 9.82 -1.76 43.20
CA LEU A 314 10.40 -2.14 41.91
C LEU A 314 9.98 -3.54 41.49
N VAL A 315 10.01 -4.50 42.43
CA VAL A 315 9.54 -5.88 42.18
C VAL A 315 8.05 -5.90 41.89
N ALA A 316 7.24 -5.11 42.60
CA ALA A 316 5.80 -5.01 42.36
C ALA A 316 5.48 -4.42 40.98
N TYR A 317 6.11 -3.31 40.58
CA TYR A 317 5.86 -2.70 39.27
C TYR A 317 6.39 -3.55 38.12
N PHE A 318 7.57 -4.17 38.28
CA PHE A 318 8.13 -5.07 37.28
C PHE A 318 7.30 -6.34 37.11
N SER A 319 6.82 -6.94 38.20
CA SER A 319 5.93 -8.12 38.14
C SER A 319 4.58 -7.78 37.52
N LEU A 320 4.01 -6.61 37.84
CA LEU A 320 2.77 -6.12 37.24
C LEU A 320 2.95 -5.87 35.74
N PHE A 321 4.02 -5.18 35.32
CA PHE A 321 4.37 -5.00 33.90
C PHE A 321 4.52 -6.34 33.18
N THR A 322 5.28 -7.28 33.77
CA THR A 322 5.51 -8.62 33.20
C THR A 322 4.21 -9.40 33.07
N THR A 323 3.32 -9.31 34.05
CA THR A 323 2.00 -9.98 34.03
C THR A 323 1.12 -9.41 32.92
N PHE A 324 1.05 -8.08 32.77
CA PHE A 324 0.31 -7.46 31.67
C PHE A 324 0.90 -7.80 30.30
N LEU A 325 2.23 -7.80 30.17
CA LEU A 325 2.91 -8.18 28.94
C LEU A 325 2.64 -9.65 28.59
N LEU A 326 2.72 -10.56 29.55
CA LEU A 326 2.41 -11.98 29.36
C LEU A 326 0.96 -12.18 28.95
N PHE A 327 0.01 -11.52 29.62
CA PHE A 327 -1.40 -11.58 29.25
C PHE A 327 -1.64 -11.08 27.82
N LEU A 328 -0.98 -10.00 27.42
CA LEU A 328 -1.04 -9.45 26.06
C LEU A 328 -0.45 -10.43 25.04
N MET A 329 0.69 -11.04 25.34
CA MET A 329 1.31 -12.05 24.47
C MET A 329 0.47 -13.32 24.34
N CYS A 330 -0.14 -13.79 25.44
CA CYS A 330 -1.07 -14.92 25.43
C CYS A 330 -2.34 -14.59 24.64
N ALA A 331 -2.93 -13.41 24.83
CA ALA A 331 -4.10 -12.96 24.08
C ALA A 331 -3.79 -12.80 22.58
N PHE A 332 -2.61 -12.25 22.25
CA PHE A 332 -2.11 -12.16 20.88
C PHE A 332 -1.96 -13.55 20.26
N THR A 333 -1.26 -14.46 20.94
CA THR A 333 -1.02 -15.83 20.46
C THR A 333 -2.33 -16.58 20.29
N TYR A 334 -3.25 -16.49 21.26
CA TYR A 334 -4.58 -17.08 21.17
C TYR A 334 -5.36 -16.53 19.98
N SER A 335 -5.36 -15.22 19.77
CA SER A 335 -6.06 -14.59 18.65
C SER A 335 -5.48 -15.01 17.30
N VAL A 336 -4.16 -15.04 17.16
CA VAL A 336 -3.48 -15.46 15.92
C VAL A 336 -3.70 -16.93 15.65
N LEU A 337 -3.67 -17.80 16.67
CA LEU A 337 -3.86 -19.23 16.49
C LEU A 337 -5.34 -19.56 16.26
N VAL A 338 -6.26 -19.05 17.06
CA VAL A 338 -7.65 -19.52 17.10
C VAL A 338 -8.56 -18.84 16.07
N HIS A 339 -8.39 -17.54 15.79
CA HIS A 339 -9.28 -16.86 14.84
C HIS A 339 -9.25 -17.45 13.42
N PRO A 340 -8.09 -17.85 12.85
CA PRO A 340 -8.07 -18.53 11.56
C PRO A 340 -8.92 -19.79 11.54
N PHE A 341 -8.87 -20.62 12.58
CA PHE A 341 -9.64 -21.87 12.65
C PHE A 341 -11.15 -21.60 12.85
N LEU A 342 -11.51 -20.64 13.70
CA LEU A 342 -12.91 -20.25 13.86
C LEU A 342 -13.51 -19.67 12.56
N ALA A 343 -12.72 -18.89 11.82
CA ALA A 343 -13.11 -18.35 10.54
C ALA A 343 -13.38 -19.46 9.51
N THR A 344 -12.55 -20.50 9.49
CA THR A 344 -12.76 -21.66 8.61
C THR A 344 -13.97 -22.51 8.99
N LEU A 345 -14.36 -22.53 10.27
CA LEU A 345 -15.53 -23.29 10.76
C LEU A 345 -16.86 -22.58 10.48
N GLN A 346 -16.85 -21.25 10.36
CA GLN A 346 -18.04 -20.44 10.07
C GLN A 346 -18.37 -20.35 8.57
N GLY A 347 -17.45 -20.74 7.69
CA GLY A 347 -17.68 -20.78 6.25
C GLY A 347 -18.46 -22.02 5.85
N THR A 348 -19.57 -21.84 5.12
CA THR A 348 -20.17 -22.94 4.35
C THR A 348 -19.12 -23.49 3.38
N PRO A 349 -18.98 -24.83 3.24
CA PRO A 349 -18.04 -25.44 2.31
C PRO A 349 -18.55 -25.28 0.86
N ALA A 350 -18.51 -24.05 0.34
CA ALA A 350 -18.91 -23.72 -1.03
C ALA A 350 -17.67 -23.27 -1.85
N THR A 351 -17.04 -24.27 -2.47
CA THR A 351 -16.32 -24.27 -3.76
C THR A 351 -15.06 -23.39 -4.06
N ARG A 352 -13.95 -24.14 -4.25
CA ARG A 352 -12.93 -24.12 -5.34
C ARG A 352 -11.90 -22.99 -5.49
N SER A 353 -12.08 -21.77 -4.97
CA SER A 353 -11.05 -20.73 -5.14
C SER A 353 -10.00 -20.75 -4.02
N PRO A 354 -8.68 -20.78 -4.32
CA PRO A 354 -7.63 -20.72 -3.29
C PRO A 354 -7.67 -19.43 -2.46
N TRP A 355 -8.24 -18.35 -3.02
CA TRP A 355 -8.37 -17.05 -2.37
C TRP A 355 -9.35 -17.06 -1.18
N ASP A 356 -10.40 -17.88 -1.22
CA ASP A 356 -11.50 -17.84 -0.25
C ASP A 356 -11.34 -18.91 0.86
N ARG A 357 -10.13 -19.45 1.03
CA ARG A 357 -9.81 -20.54 1.97
C ARG A 357 -10.24 -20.26 3.41
N TYR A 358 -10.12 -19.01 3.86
CA TYR A 358 -10.42 -18.64 5.24
C TYR A 358 -11.86 -18.15 5.36
N THR A 359 -12.18 -17.07 4.64
CA THR A 359 -13.54 -16.58 4.42
C THR A 359 -13.57 -15.81 3.10
N GLU A 360 -14.76 -15.69 2.52
CA GLU A 360 -15.04 -14.88 1.35
C GLU A 360 -14.63 -13.41 1.53
N ALA A 361 -14.92 -12.84 2.70
CA ALA A 361 -14.53 -11.46 3.02
C ALA A 361 -13.00 -11.24 3.09
N VAL A 362 -12.23 -12.26 3.52
CA VAL A 362 -10.76 -12.22 3.53
C VAL A 362 -10.23 -12.38 2.11
N GLY A 363 -10.76 -13.34 1.35
CA GLY A 363 -10.36 -13.59 -0.03
C GLY A 363 -10.62 -12.40 -0.94
N LEU A 364 -11.73 -11.68 -0.72
CA LEU A 364 -12.07 -10.49 -1.47
C LEU A 364 -11.09 -9.34 -1.18
N GLU A 365 -10.76 -9.10 0.09
CA GLU A 365 -9.76 -8.10 0.47
C GLU A 365 -8.36 -8.45 -0.04
N ALA A 366 -7.98 -9.74 -0.06
CA ALA A 366 -6.74 -10.21 -0.63
C ALA A 366 -6.66 -9.94 -2.15
N ARG A 367 -7.76 -10.18 -2.89
CA ARG A 367 -7.86 -9.84 -4.32
C ARG A 367 -7.74 -8.33 -4.53
N ARG A 368 -8.42 -7.49 -3.75
CA ARG A 368 -8.28 -6.02 -3.82
C ARG A 368 -6.84 -5.58 -3.60
N THR A 369 -6.16 -6.17 -2.62
CA THR A 369 -4.76 -5.86 -2.33
C THR A 369 -3.85 -6.26 -3.50
N PHE A 370 -4.09 -7.41 -4.12
CA PHE A 370 -3.38 -7.83 -5.33
C PHE A 370 -3.64 -6.87 -6.51
N VAL A 371 -4.91 -6.55 -6.80
CA VAL A 371 -5.28 -5.60 -7.85
C VAL A 371 -4.61 -4.25 -7.62
N HIS A 372 -4.65 -3.74 -6.39
CA HIS A 372 -3.99 -2.49 -6.02
C HIS A 372 -2.48 -2.54 -6.27
N ALA A 373 -1.82 -3.67 -5.96
CA ALA A 373 -0.41 -3.88 -6.29
C ALA A 373 -0.17 -3.84 -7.80
N VAL A 374 -0.93 -4.61 -8.58
CA VAL A 374 -0.82 -4.64 -10.05
C VAL A 374 -1.03 -3.25 -10.63
N VAL A 375 -2.08 -2.52 -10.23
CA VAL A 375 -2.35 -1.16 -10.69
C VAL A 375 -1.22 -0.21 -10.36
N THR A 376 -0.69 -0.27 -9.14
CA THR A 376 0.40 0.59 -8.67
C THR A 376 1.65 0.40 -9.52
N TYR A 377 2.09 -0.84 -9.73
CA TYR A 377 3.33 -1.15 -10.44
C TYR A 377 3.17 -1.18 -11.97
N ALA A 378 1.95 -1.33 -12.49
CA ALA A 378 1.63 -1.22 -13.92
C ALA A 378 1.33 0.22 -14.36
N THR A 379 1.55 1.21 -13.48
CA THR A 379 1.51 2.62 -13.89
C THR A 379 2.61 2.89 -14.93
N PRO A 380 2.31 3.58 -16.03
CA PRO A 380 3.32 3.93 -17.02
C PRO A 380 4.47 4.71 -16.38
N TYR A 381 5.70 4.21 -16.55
CA TYR A 381 6.93 4.81 -16.01
C TYR A 381 6.87 4.99 -14.48
N TYR A 382 6.66 3.89 -13.76
CA TYR A 382 6.72 3.85 -12.30
C TYR A 382 8.15 4.11 -11.78
N PHE A 383 8.29 5.02 -10.81
CA PHE A 383 9.58 5.31 -10.16
C PHE A 383 9.59 4.76 -8.72
N PRO A 384 10.50 3.84 -8.37
CA PRO A 384 10.68 3.38 -7.01
C PRO A 384 11.44 4.43 -6.15
N PRO A 385 11.17 4.56 -4.85
CA PRO A 385 11.92 5.35 -3.90
C PRO A 385 13.39 4.92 -3.84
N PRO A 386 14.32 5.88 -3.72
CA PRO A 386 14.11 7.32 -3.63
C PRO A 386 13.96 8.05 -4.99
N VAL A 387 13.99 7.31 -6.10
CA VAL A 387 14.04 7.88 -7.47
C VAL A 387 12.77 8.66 -7.83
N ASN A 388 11.63 8.38 -7.18
CA ASN A 388 10.41 9.15 -7.43
C ASN A 388 10.54 10.64 -7.07
N LEU A 389 11.52 11.06 -6.26
CA LEU A 389 11.82 12.49 -6.08
C LEU A 389 12.21 13.17 -7.40
N ALA A 390 13.00 12.51 -8.24
CA ALA A 390 13.36 13.06 -9.56
C ALA A 390 12.12 13.23 -10.44
N GLN A 391 11.19 12.27 -10.43
CA GLN A 391 9.91 12.40 -11.13
C GLN A 391 9.07 13.56 -10.58
N ILE A 392 9.01 13.72 -9.25
CA ILE A 392 8.24 14.79 -8.63
C ILE A 392 8.82 16.15 -9.03
N LEU A 393 10.14 16.33 -8.88
CA LEU A 393 10.82 17.60 -9.14
C LEU A 393 10.84 17.96 -10.63
N LEU A 394 11.09 17.00 -11.52
CA LEU A 394 11.28 17.26 -12.95
C LEU A 394 9.98 17.13 -13.77
N VAL A 395 8.96 16.45 -13.26
CA VAL A 395 7.71 16.20 -13.99
C VAL A 395 6.51 16.79 -13.28
N ARG A 396 6.23 16.37 -12.03
CA ARG A 396 4.98 16.75 -11.35
C ARG A 396 4.94 18.23 -10.96
N VAL A 397 6.02 18.78 -10.41
CA VAL A 397 6.08 20.20 -10.03
C VAL A 397 5.93 21.09 -11.28
N PRO A 398 6.68 20.90 -12.38
CA PRO A 398 6.45 21.62 -13.63
C PRO A 398 5.05 21.42 -14.20
N GLN A 399 4.46 20.23 -14.07
CA GLN A 399 3.09 19.98 -14.51
C GLN A 399 2.07 20.84 -13.75
N ILE A 400 2.19 20.92 -12.42
CA ILE A 400 1.31 21.75 -11.58
C ILE A 400 1.49 23.22 -11.92
N VAL A 401 2.74 23.68 -12.11
CA VAL A 401 3.03 25.07 -12.52
C VAL A 401 2.43 25.38 -13.89
N LEU A 402 2.59 24.50 -14.88
CA LEU A 402 2.02 24.68 -16.22
C LEU A 402 0.48 24.64 -16.21
N GLN A 403 -0.12 23.82 -15.34
CA GLN A 403 -1.57 23.79 -15.13
C GLN A 403 -2.07 25.09 -14.50
N ALA A 404 -1.36 25.61 -13.50
CA ALA A 404 -1.66 26.90 -12.88
C ALA A 404 -1.54 28.06 -13.89
N MET A 405 -0.65 27.94 -14.89
CA MET A 405 -0.49 28.90 -15.99
C MET A 405 -1.46 28.68 -17.18
N GLY A 406 -2.37 27.70 -17.11
CA GLY A 406 -3.33 27.40 -18.20
C GLY A 406 -2.72 26.76 -19.46
N LYS A 407 -1.44 26.36 -19.46
CA LYS A 407 -0.73 25.81 -20.64
C LYS A 407 -0.80 24.27 -20.69
N ARG A 408 -2.01 23.70 -20.62
CA ARG A 408 -2.23 22.25 -20.40
C ARG A 408 -1.83 21.37 -21.59
N GLY A 409 -1.99 21.85 -22.83
CA GLY A 409 -1.84 21.03 -24.04
C GLY A 409 -0.40 20.61 -24.36
N ASN A 410 0.41 21.56 -24.83
CA ASN A 410 1.77 21.27 -25.31
C ASN A 410 2.71 20.85 -24.17
N GLY A 411 2.54 21.46 -22.99
CA GLY A 411 3.33 21.15 -21.80
C GLY A 411 3.18 19.69 -21.34
N ALA A 412 1.96 19.16 -21.36
CA ALA A 412 1.72 17.77 -20.94
C ALA A 412 2.43 16.75 -21.85
N ARG A 413 2.45 16.98 -23.18
CA ARG A 413 3.14 16.09 -24.12
C ARG A 413 4.65 16.12 -23.95
N LEU A 414 5.23 17.29 -23.72
CA LEU A 414 6.66 17.41 -23.45
C LEU A 414 7.03 16.70 -22.14
N LEU A 415 6.24 16.91 -21.08
CA LEU A 415 6.48 16.30 -19.77
C LEU A 415 6.35 14.77 -19.79
N THR A 416 5.44 14.21 -20.58
CA THR A 416 5.36 12.74 -20.73
C THR A 416 6.58 12.17 -21.47
N LEU A 417 7.12 12.91 -22.45
CA LEU A 417 8.39 12.55 -23.09
C LEU A 417 9.55 12.62 -22.10
N VAL A 418 9.65 13.70 -21.32
CA VAL A 418 10.67 13.86 -20.27
C VAL A 418 10.57 12.73 -19.26
N GLN A 419 9.37 12.40 -18.77
CA GLN A 419 9.15 11.30 -17.84
C GLN A 419 9.62 9.96 -18.41
N ARG A 420 9.27 9.68 -19.67
CA ARG A 420 9.69 8.45 -20.37
C ARG A 420 11.21 8.35 -20.49
N VAL A 421 11.87 9.44 -20.90
CA VAL A 421 13.33 9.49 -21.04
C VAL A 421 13.99 9.32 -19.67
N LEU A 422 13.53 10.06 -18.66
CA LEU A 422 14.04 9.98 -17.29
C LEU A 422 13.91 8.57 -16.72
N TRP A 423 12.78 7.91 -16.95
CA TRP A 423 12.55 6.54 -16.51
C TRP A 423 13.52 5.57 -17.17
N ARG A 424 13.70 5.66 -18.50
CA ARG A 424 14.62 4.81 -19.24
C ARG A 424 16.08 5.00 -18.87
N LEU A 425 16.46 6.20 -18.42
CA LEU A 425 17.82 6.50 -17.97
C LEU A 425 18.09 6.00 -16.55
N ILE A 426 17.13 6.16 -15.62
CA ILE A 426 17.36 5.87 -14.20
C ILE A 426 16.84 4.48 -13.80
N VAL A 427 15.60 4.15 -14.15
CA VAL A 427 14.92 2.91 -13.73
C VAL A 427 15.15 1.79 -14.74
N GLY A 428 15.17 2.11 -16.03
CA GLY A 428 15.35 1.17 -17.14
C GLY A 428 16.55 0.21 -16.97
N PRO A 429 17.78 0.69 -16.66
CA PRO A 429 18.93 -0.18 -16.50
C PRO A 429 18.77 -1.17 -15.35
N ALA A 430 18.23 -0.72 -14.21
CA ALA A 430 17.94 -1.59 -13.07
C ALA A 430 16.85 -2.61 -13.41
N ALA A 431 15.81 -2.21 -14.13
CA ALA A 431 14.76 -3.11 -14.58
C ALA A 431 15.29 -4.20 -15.53
N VAL A 432 16.18 -3.85 -16.47
CA VAL A 432 16.83 -4.82 -17.37
C VAL A 432 17.71 -5.80 -16.59
N LEU A 433 18.50 -5.32 -15.63
CA LEU A 433 19.35 -6.18 -14.79
C LEU A 433 18.52 -7.14 -13.94
N LEU A 434 17.47 -6.62 -13.29
CA LEU A 434 16.58 -7.42 -12.45
C LEU A 434 15.73 -8.39 -13.26
N SER A 435 15.24 -7.98 -14.43
CA SER A 435 14.52 -8.90 -15.32
C SER A 435 15.44 -10.00 -15.80
N GLY A 436 16.69 -9.70 -16.18
CA GLY A 436 17.68 -10.72 -16.59
C GLY A 436 17.97 -11.76 -15.52
N PHE A 437 18.06 -11.37 -14.25
CA PHE A 437 18.24 -12.30 -13.13
C PHE A 437 17.01 -13.21 -12.92
N TRP A 438 15.81 -12.72 -13.22
CA TRP A 438 14.55 -13.39 -12.91
C TRP A 438 13.94 -14.17 -14.09
N LEU A 439 14.21 -13.74 -15.33
CA LEU A 439 13.75 -14.35 -16.58
C LEU A 439 14.34 -15.74 -16.84
N TRP A 440 15.31 -16.20 -16.04
CA TRP A 440 15.77 -17.59 -16.10
C TRP A 440 14.69 -18.60 -15.65
N TYR A 441 13.63 -18.16 -14.95
CA TYR A 441 12.53 -19.03 -14.51
C TYR A 441 11.27 -18.97 -15.39
N LEU A 442 11.32 -18.27 -16.53
CA LEU A 442 10.20 -18.13 -17.49
C LEU A 442 10.49 -18.86 -18.81
N HIS A 443 11.17 -20.00 -18.76
CA HIS A 443 11.09 -20.99 -19.83
C HIS A 443 10.03 -22.03 -19.44
N PRO A 444 8.77 -21.91 -19.91
CA PRO A 444 7.76 -22.93 -19.74
C PRO A 444 7.87 -23.93 -20.90
N ASP A 445 9.01 -24.60 -21.03
CA ASP A 445 9.09 -25.82 -21.86
C ASP A 445 9.43 -27.00 -20.96
N ASN A 446 8.41 -27.46 -20.22
CA ASN A 446 8.07 -28.87 -19.91
C ASN A 446 6.80 -28.97 -19.08
#